data_AF-A0A935HND9-F1
#
_entry.id   AF-A0A935HND9-F1
#
_cell.length_a   1.000
_cell.length_b   1.000
_cell.length_c   1.000
_cell.angle_alpha   90.00
_cell.angle_beta   90.00
_cell.angle_gamma   90.00
#
_symmetry.space_group_name_H-M   'P 1'
#
loop_
_entity.id
_entity.type
_entity.pdbx_description
1 polymer ?
#
loop_
_entity_poly.entity_id
_entity_poly.type
_entity_poly.pdbx_seq_one_letter_code
_entity_poly.pdbx_strand_id
1 'polypeptide(L)'
;MVTQGFIGEQKIGVLYGFFEQLSIRPNLTQNGAINVIFVFDNREDKIKPLAAKASEIFDVQITPGLSLLTIRHYTVDSIKRFTEGKNTLKTQQTKQNATWPF
;
A
#
# COMPACT_ATOMS: atom_id res chain seq x y z
N MET A 1 -3.14 0.75 9.96
CA MET A 1 -4.58 1.00 10.20
C MET A 1 -4.66 2.08 11.26
N VAL A 2 -5.09 3.29 10.88
CA VAL A 2 -5.15 4.47 11.76
C VAL A 2 -6.39 5.26 11.44
N THR A 3 -7.07 5.72 12.49
CA THR A 3 -8.30 6.51 12.45
C THR A 3 -8.02 7.89 13.02
N GLN A 4 -7.92 8.93 12.17
CA GLN A 4 -8.28 10.31 12.50
C GLN A 4 -8.40 11.17 11.24
N GLY A 5 -9.62 11.63 10.95
CA GLY A 5 -9.89 12.76 10.06
C GLY A 5 -9.57 12.54 8.58
N PHE A 6 -10.21 13.34 7.73
CA PHE A 6 -9.93 13.34 6.30
C PHE A 6 -8.45 13.60 6.05
N ILE A 7 -7.76 12.73 5.29
CA ILE A 7 -6.35 12.94 4.98
C ILE A 7 -6.26 14.07 3.95
N GLY A 8 -5.89 15.28 4.42
CA GLY A 8 -5.68 16.43 3.55
C GLY A 8 -4.47 16.25 2.63
N GLU A 9 -4.57 16.75 1.39
CA GLU A 9 -3.54 16.64 0.34
C GLU A 9 -2.15 17.10 0.79
N GLN A 10 -2.08 18.12 1.67
CA GLN A 10 -0.82 18.61 2.24
C GLN A 10 -0.06 17.52 3.01
N LYS A 11 -0.74 16.69 3.81
CA LYS A 11 -0.08 15.62 4.58
C LYS A 11 0.44 14.51 3.67
N ILE A 12 -0.26 14.23 2.57
CA ILE A 12 0.19 13.29 1.54
C ILE A 12 1.42 13.82 0.82
N GLY A 13 1.46 15.12 0.50
CA GLY A 13 2.62 15.76 -0.11
C GLY A 13 3.90 15.59 0.72
N VAL A 14 3.81 15.69 2.04
CA VAL A 14 4.94 15.44 2.95
C VAL A 14 5.46 14.00 2.84
N LEU A 15 4.57 13.01 2.76
CA LEU A 15 4.96 11.62 2.55
C LEU A 15 5.72 11.42 1.23
N TYR A 16 5.26 12.04 0.14
CA TYR A 16 5.99 12.00 -1.13
C TYR A 16 7.38 12.64 -1.04
N GLY A 17 7.52 13.73 -0.29
CA GLY A 17 8.84 14.30 0.01
C GLY A 17 9.76 13.32 0.73
N PHE A 18 9.25 12.53 1.68
CA PHE A 18 10.03 11.49 2.34
C PHE A 18 10.41 10.35 1.38
N PHE A 19 9.51 9.99 0.46
CA PHE A 19 9.78 8.95 -0.54
C PHE A 19 10.94 9.34 -1.45
N GLU A 20 10.98 10.60 -1.90
CA GLU A 20 12.07 11.13 -2.72
C GLU A 20 13.39 11.16 -1.96
N GLN A 21 13.40 11.69 -0.73
CA GLN A 21 14.60 11.72 0.11
C GLN A 21 15.20 10.33 0.35
N LEU A 22 14.35 9.32 0.51
CA LEU A 22 14.77 7.93 0.73
C LEU A 22 14.99 7.15 -0.58
N SER A 23 14.71 7.76 -1.74
CA SER A 23 14.74 7.09 -3.05
C SER A 23 13.94 5.79 -3.04
N ILE A 24 12.70 5.87 -2.55
CA ILE A 24 11.72 4.79 -2.54
C ILE A 24 10.48 5.19 -3.33
N ARG A 25 9.82 4.20 -3.94
CA ARG A 25 8.56 4.38 -4.66
C ARG A 25 7.60 3.28 -4.24
N PRO A 26 6.34 3.59 -3.94
CA PRO A 26 5.35 2.56 -3.63
C PRO A 26 4.98 1.78 -4.90
N ASN A 27 4.87 0.45 -4.76
CA ASN A 27 4.38 -0.44 -5.81
C ASN A 27 2.84 -0.41 -5.88
N LEU A 28 2.19 -0.14 -4.74
CA LEU A 28 0.75 0.08 -4.64
C LEU A 28 0.48 1.23 -3.69
N THR A 29 -0.42 2.12 -4.10
CA THR A 29 -0.97 3.17 -3.23
C THR A 29 -2.49 3.01 -3.21
N GLN A 30 -3.05 2.91 -2.01
CA GLN A 30 -4.49 2.87 -1.79
C GLN A 30 -4.88 4.04 -0.87
N ASN A 31 -5.52 5.05 -1.45
CA ASN A 31 -5.99 6.22 -0.73
C ASN A 31 -7.45 6.01 -0.31
N GLY A 32 -7.71 5.97 0.98
CA GLY A 32 -9.04 6.03 1.57
C GLY A 32 -9.35 7.42 2.10
N ALA A 33 -10.60 7.64 2.51
CA ALA A 33 -11.02 8.94 3.08
C ALA A 33 -10.29 9.29 4.38
N ILE A 34 -9.93 8.28 5.17
CA ILE A 34 -9.35 8.45 6.52
C ILE A 34 -7.99 7.78 6.70
N ASN A 35 -7.55 6.98 5.72
CA ASN A 35 -6.32 6.20 5.81
C ASN A 35 -5.69 6.06 4.42
N VAL A 36 -4.37 6.02 4.38
CA VAL A 36 -3.60 5.69 3.17
C VAL A 36 -2.81 4.41 3.42
N ILE A 37 -2.65 3.60 2.39
CA ILE A 37 -1.84 2.39 2.41
C ILE A 37 -0.83 2.48 1.28
N PHE A 38 0.43 2.25 1.61
CA PHE A 38 1.52 2.16 0.66
C PHE A 38 2.17 0.79 0.80
N VAL A 39 2.33 0.10 -0.33
CA VAL A 39 3.08 -1.16 -0.41
C VAL A 39 4.40 -0.85 -1.09
N PHE A 40 5.50 -1.33 -0.52
CA PHE A 40 6.85 -1.14 -1.03
C PHE A 40 7.55 -2.49 -1.18
N ASP A 41 8.55 -2.54 -2.04
CA ASP A 41 9.53 -3.62 -2.05
C ASP A 41 10.22 -3.74 -0.68
N ASN A 42 10.57 -4.97 -0.30
CA ASN A 42 11.15 -5.26 1.00
C ASN A 42 12.59 -4.73 1.14
N ARG A 43 12.70 -3.44 1.47
CA ARG A 43 13.95 -2.72 1.73
C ARG A 43 13.94 -2.16 3.14
N GLU A 44 14.20 -3.03 4.10
CA GLU A 44 14.08 -2.72 5.53
C GLU A 44 14.94 -1.50 5.95
N ASP A 45 16.09 -1.32 5.29
CA ASP A 45 17.00 -0.17 5.44
C ASP A 45 16.35 1.18 5.11
N LYS A 46 15.31 1.18 4.27
CA LYS A 46 14.57 2.39 3.88
C LYS A 46 13.19 2.49 4.52
N ILE A 47 12.55 1.35 4.77
CA ILE A 47 11.22 1.30 5.38
C ILE A 47 11.28 1.73 6.86
N LYS A 48 12.31 1.34 7.60
CA LYS A 48 12.48 1.78 9.01
C LYS A 48 12.59 3.31 9.13
N PRO A 49 13.49 4.00 8.39
CA PRO A 49 13.55 5.47 8.40
C PRO A 49 12.26 6.14 7.93
N LEU A 50 11.61 5.57 6.90
CA LEU A 50 10.33 6.11 6.42
C LEU A 50 9.27 6.06 7.52
N ALA A 51 9.12 4.92 8.18
CA ALA A 51 8.15 4.74 9.24
C ALA A 51 8.44 5.68 10.42
N ALA A 52 9.70 5.83 10.83
CA ALA A 52 10.09 6.76 11.89
C ALA A 52 9.66 8.21 11.57
N LYS A 53 9.98 8.70 10.35
CA LYS A 53 9.58 10.05 9.90
C LYS A 53 8.06 10.20 9.78
N ALA A 54 7.38 9.18 9.24
CA ALA A 54 5.94 9.23 9.05
C ALA A 54 5.17 9.18 10.38
N SER A 55 5.72 8.50 11.41
CA SER A 55 5.14 8.41 12.76
C SER A 55 5.04 9.75 13.48
N GLU A 56 5.75 10.78 13.02
CA GLU A 56 5.66 12.14 13.57
C GLU A 56 4.34 12.83 13.20
N ILE A 57 3.68 12.39 12.12
CA ILE A 57 2.52 13.09 11.50
C ILE A 57 1.30 12.16 11.39
N PHE A 58 1.54 10.85 11.31
CA PHE A 58 0.55 9.81 11.21
C PHE A 58 0.81 8.75 12.27
N ASP A 59 -0.21 8.01 12.68
CA ASP A 59 0.05 6.71 13.30
C ASP A 59 0.39 5.72 12.16
N VAL A 60 1.41 4.89 12.38
CA VAL A 60 2.04 4.07 11.33
C VAL A 60 2.03 2.62 11.75
N GLN A 61 1.53 1.76 10.86
CA GLN A 61 1.59 0.32 11.03
C GLN A 61 2.34 -0.29 9.85
N ILE A 62 3.31 -1.15 10.17
CA ILE A 62 4.11 -1.89 9.18
C ILE A 62 3.69 -3.35 9.25
N THR A 63 3.33 -3.92 8.10
CA THR A 63 3.03 -5.34 7.95
C THR A 63 4.06 -5.94 7.00
N PRO A 64 5.11 -6.62 7.51
CA PRO A 64 6.07 -7.32 6.66
C PRO A 64 5.49 -8.64 6.12
N GLY A 65 6.17 -9.24 5.14
CA GLY A 65 5.80 -10.57 4.62
C GLY A 65 4.65 -10.58 3.61
N LEU A 66 4.35 -9.43 3.01
CA LEU A 66 3.31 -9.29 1.99
C LEU A 66 3.84 -9.65 0.60
N SER A 67 2.99 -10.29 -0.19
CA SER A 67 3.16 -10.53 -1.62
C SER A 67 2.07 -9.81 -2.40
N LEU A 68 2.46 -9.14 -3.49
CA LEU A 68 1.56 -8.35 -4.32
C LEU A 68 1.32 -9.04 -5.67
N LEU A 69 0.06 -9.37 -5.98
CA LEU A 69 -0.34 -9.87 -7.30
C LEU A 69 -1.15 -8.84 -8.05
N THR A 70 -0.77 -8.56 -9.28
CA THR A 70 -1.56 -7.75 -10.21
C THR A 70 -1.99 -8.60 -11.39
N ILE A 71 -3.31 -8.78 -11.54
CA ILE A 71 -3.93 -9.47 -12.68
C ILE A 71 -4.47 -8.39 -13.62
N ARG A 72 -3.98 -8.38 -14.86
CA ARG A 72 -4.47 -7.51 -15.94
C ARG A 72 -5.53 -8.24 -16.76
N HIS A 73 -6.55 -7.53 -17.23
CA HIS A 73 -7.66 -8.12 -18.01
C HIS A 73 -8.27 -9.34 -17.31
N TYR A 74 -8.59 -9.18 -16.03
CA TYR A 74 -9.04 -10.31 -15.22
C TYR A 74 -10.39 -10.85 -15.73
N THR A 75 -10.52 -12.17 -15.67
CA THR A 75 -11.81 -12.88 -15.70
C THR A 75 -12.11 -13.45 -14.33
N VAL A 76 -13.37 -13.79 -14.06
CA VAL A 76 -13.78 -14.44 -12.79
C VAL A 76 -12.96 -15.72 -12.55
N ASP A 77 -12.72 -16.49 -13.61
CA ASP A 77 -11.92 -17.72 -13.56
C ASP A 77 -10.45 -17.45 -13.21
N SER A 78 -9.85 -16.44 -13.85
CA SER A 78 -8.46 -16.05 -13.57
C SER A 78 -8.26 -15.57 -12.13
N ILE A 79 -9.21 -14.80 -11.58
CA ILE A 79 -9.14 -14.37 -10.17
C ILE A 79 -9.12 -15.62 -9.30
N LYS A 80 -10.14 -16.49 -9.45
CA LYS A 80 -10.26 -17.69 -8.64
C LYS A 80 -8.98 -18.53 -8.69
N ARG A 81 -8.45 -18.79 -9.88
CA ARG A 81 -7.21 -19.55 -10.08
C ARG A 81 -5.99 -18.94 -9.38
N PHE A 82 -5.81 -17.63 -9.44
CA PHE A 82 -4.61 -16.98 -8.90
C PHE A 82 -4.72 -16.55 -7.43
N THR A 83 -5.93 -16.54 -6.87
CA THR A 83 -6.20 -16.25 -5.44
C THR A 83 -6.47 -17.50 -4.60
N GLU A 84 -6.68 -18.67 -5.22
CA GLU A 84 -6.93 -19.92 -4.49
C GLU A 84 -5.77 -20.25 -3.53
N GLY A 85 -6.11 -20.59 -2.29
CA GLY A 85 -5.13 -20.90 -1.23
C GLY A 85 -4.37 -19.70 -0.66
N LYS A 86 -4.70 -18.45 -1.04
CA LYS A 86 -4.04 -17.25 -0.52
C LYS A 86 -4.94 -16.51 0.48
N ASN A 87 -4.38 -16.13 1.62
CA ASN A 87 -5.08 -15.31 2.62
C ASN A 87 -4.99 -13.85 2.22
N THR A 88 -6.05 -13.34 1.63
CA THR A 88 -6.08 -12.00 1.05
C THR A 88 -6.27 -10.94 2.12
N LEU A 89 -5.35 -9.97 2.23
CA LEU A 89 -5.42 -8.92 3.24
C LEU A 89 -6.29 -7.75 2.81
N LYS A 90 -6.16 -7.34 1.55
CA LYS A 90 -7.02 -6.35 0.91
C LYS A 90 -7.10 -6.63 -0.59
N THR A 91 -8.17 -6.14 -1.20
CA THR A 91 -8.40 -6.23 -2.64
C THR A 91 -8.57 -4.83 -3.21
N GLN A 92 -7.91 -4.56 -4.33
CA GLN A 92 -8.20 -3.39 -5.17
C GLN A 92 -8.63 -3.86 -6.54
N GLN A 93 -9.86 -3.55 -6.93
CA GLN A 93 -10.41 -3.86 -8.25
C GLN A 93 -10.79 -2.58 -8.98
N THR A 94 -10.35 -2.48 -10.23
CA THR A 94 -10.78 -1.47 -11.19
C THR A 94 -11.44 -2.18 -12.37
N LYS A 95 -12.09 -1.46 -13.30
CA LYS A 95 -12.75 -2.08 -14.46
C LYS A 95 -11.84 -2.96 -15.34
N GLN A 96 -10.51 -2.79 -15.25
CA GLN A 96 -9.55 -3.49 -16.12
C GLN A 96 -8.49 -4.29 -15.36
N ASN A 97 -8.14 -3.89 -14.13
CA ASN A 97 -7.06 -4.50 -13.36
C ASN A 97 -7.52 -4.82 -11.94
N ALA A 98 -7.05 -5.95 -11.41
CA ALA A 98 -7.23 -6.33 -10.02
C ALA A 98 -5.87 -6.56 -9.35
N THR A 99 -5.68 -5.97 -8.17
CA THR A 99 -4.47 -6.09 -7.36
C THR A 99 -4.79 -6.65 -5.98
N TRP A 100 -4.01 -7.63 -5.56
CA TRP A 100 -4.21 -8.41 -4.34
C TRP A 100 -2.90 -8.51 -3.54
N PRO A 101 -2.82 -7.81 -2.40
CA PRO A 101 -1.89 -8.16 -1.33
C PRO A 101 -2.37 -9.39 -0.55
N PHE A 102 -1.47 -10.35 -0.35
CA PHE A 102 -1.65 -11.54 0.50
C PHE A 102 -0.37 -11.83 1.28
#